data_AF-A0AAV2IE02-F1
#
_entry.id   AF-A0AAV2IE02-F1
#
_cell.length_a   1.000
_cell.length_b   1.000
_cell.length_c   1.000
_cell.angle_alpha   90.00
_cell.angle_beta   90.00
_cell.angle_gamma   90.00
#
_symmetry.space_group_name_H-M   'P 1'
#
loop_
_entity.id
_entity.type
_entity.pdbx_description
1 polymer ?
#
loop_
_entity_poly.entity_id
_entity_poly.type
_entity_poly.pdbx_seq_one_letter_code
_entity_poly.pdbx_strand_id
1 'polypeptide(L)'
;ETLNETLNKKVILSKEHISKVEAIDTKLAELSGRVIQIESKFSTPTLLFNAFKAAPFRGGRFNIGHFNDVPTNYGSHLDPFSGKFTAPQNGFYLISIEIKATKNGSYNVKCFRTSKNPPFGYR
;
A
#
# COMPACT_ATOMS: atom_id res chain seq x y z
N GLU A 1 69.73 8.99 3.14
CA GLU A 1 68.71 8.97 2.06
C GLU A 1 67.57 7.97 2.28
N THR A 2 67.81 6.80 2.87
CA THR A 2 66.84 5.68 3.00
C THR A 2 65.57 5.95 3.84
N LEU A 3 65.65 6.75 4.91
CA LEU A 3 64.50 7.01 5.79
C LEU A 3 63.43 7.87 5.09
N ASN A 4 63.85 8.87 4.33
CA ASN A 4 62.96 9.83 3.68
C ASN A 4 62.20 9.17 2.52
N GLU A 5 62.85 8.29 1.77
CA GLU A 5 62.22 7.47 0.73
C GLU A 5 61.18 6.50 1.30
N THR A 6 61.49 5.88 2.44
CA THR A 6 60.57 4.97 3.12
C THR A 6 59.33 5.70 3.63
N LEU A 7 59.52 6.91 4.18
CA LEU A 7 58.43 7.77 4.62
C LEU A 7 57.53 8.18 3.44
N ASN A 8 58.13 8.59 2.33
CA ASN A 8 57.39 8.97 1.12
C ASN A 8 56.53 7.80 0.57
N LYS A 9 57.08 6.58 0.53
CA LYS A 9 56.31 5.39 0.11
C LYS A 9 55.12 5.11 1.02
N LYS A 10 55.30 5.23 2.34
CA LYS A 10 54.19 5.06 3.31
C LYS A 10 53.10 6.11 3.12
N VAL A 11 53.47 7.37 2.89
CA VAL A 11 52.51 8.46 2.64
C VAL A 11 51.70 8.20 1.37
N ILE A 12 52.33 7.73 0.30
CA ILE A 12 51.63 7.39 -0.96
C ILE A 12 50.61 6.27 -0.72
N LEU A 13 51.03 5.18 -0.05
CA LEU A 13 50.14 4.06 0.30
C LEU A 13 48.97 4.50 1.18
N SER A 14 49.20 5.34 2.17
CA SER A 14 48.14 5.88 3.02
C SER A 14 47.12 6.72 2.22
N LYS A 15 47.58 7.52 1.26
CA LYS A 15 46.68 8.29 0.38
C LYS A 15 45.82 7.38 -0.50
N GLU A 16 46.39 6.30 -1.03
CA GLU A 16 45.63 5.31 -1.80
C GLU A 16 44.59 4.59 -0.93
N HIS A 17 44.94 4.24 0.31
CA HIS A 17 43.98 3.65 1.23
C HIS A 17 42.83 4.60 1.58
N ILE A 18 43.12 5.88 1.82
CA ILE A 18 42.09 6.90 2.09
C ILE A 18 41.14 7.02 0.90
N SER A 19 41.67 7.10 -0.32
CA SER A 19 40.82 7.17 -1.52
C SER A 19 39.92 5.93 -1.69
N LYS A 20 40.42 4.74 -1.35
CA LYS A 20 39.59 3.52 -1.34
C LYS A 20 38.48 3.57 -0.29
N VAL A 21 38.74 4.12 0.89
CA VAL A 21 37.73 4.29 1.95
C VAL A 21 36.64 5.26 1.50
N GLU A 22 37.01 6.42 0.93
CA GLU A 22 36.04 7.39 0.41
C GLU A 22 35.14 6.81 -0.69
N ALA A 23 35.71 5.95 -1.55
CA ALA A 23 34.95 5.23 -2.57
C ALA A 23 33.97 4.21 -1.96
N ILE A 24 34.33 3.58 -0.83
CA ILE A 24 33.43 2.68 -0.09
C ILE A 24 32.28 3.47 0.52
N ASP A 25 32.56 4.60 1.16
CA ASP A 25 31.53 5.45 1.78
C ASP A 25 30.52 5.95 0.74
N THR A 26 31.00 6.34 -0.43
CA THR A 26 30.15 6.76 -1.56
C THR A 26 29.22 5.62 -2.00
N LYS A 27 29.75 4.40 -2.16
CA LYS A 27 28.94 3.23 -2.52
C LYS A 27 27.95 2.86 -1.43
N LEU A 28 28.32 3.00 -0.16
CA LEU A 28 27.44 2.73 0.97
C LEU A 28 26.24 3.67 0.95
N ALA A 29 26.48 4.98 0.75
CA ALA A 29 25.41 5.97 0.63
C ALA A 29 24.46 5.67 -0.54
N GLU A 30 24.98 5.26 -1.70
CA GLU A 30 24.17 4.84 -2.85
C GLU A 30 23.31 3.61 -2.52
N LEU A 31 23.91 2.57 -1.92
CA LEU A 31 23.20 1.35 -1.54
C LEU A 31 22.12 1.63 -0.51
N SER A 32 22.38 2.48 0.50
CA SER A 32 21.38 2.90 1.46
C SER A 32 20.19 3.61 0.79
N GLY A 33 20.45 4.50 -0.18
CA GLY A 33 19.38 5.14 -0.95
C GLY A 33 18.53 4.13 -1.73
N ARG A 34 19.16 3.11 -2.32
CA ARG A 34 18.46 2.02 -3.03
C ARG A 34 17.61 1.16 -2.10
N VAL A 35 18.09 0.87 -0.88
CA VAL A 35 17.33 0.13 0.13
C VAL A 35 16.06 0.89 0.50
N ILE A 36 16.14 2.19 0.78
CA ILE A 36 14.98 3.02 1.10
C ILE A 36 13.94 3.02 -0.04
N GLN A 37 14.40 3.10 -1.30
CA GLN A 37 13.50 3.03 -2.46
C GLN A 37 12.85 1.65 -2.62
N ILE A 38 13.55 0.58 -2.26
CA ILE A 38 13.00 -0.78 -2.27
C ILE A 38 11.96 -0.90 -1.16
N GLU A 39 12.30 -0.56 0.08
CA GLU A 39 11.40 -0.64 1.23
C GLU A 39 10.11 0.16 1.01
N SER A 40 10.20 1.35 0.43
CA SER A 40 9.01 2.14 0.08
C SER A 40 8.16 1.50 -1.02
N LYS A 41 8.75 0.78 -1.97
CA LYS A 41 8.02 0.03 -3.00
C LYS A 41 7.38 -1.27 -2.48
N PHE A 42 7.95 -1.87 -1.45
CA PHE A 42 7.48 -3.13 -0.88
C PHE A 42 6.75 -2.99 0.45
N SER A 43 6.54 -1.76 0.94
CA SER A 43 5.66 -1.50 2.07
C SER A 43 4.28 -2.03 1.74
N THR A 44 3.90 -3.14 2.39
CA THR A 44 2.58 -3.72 2.21
C THR A 44 1.59 -2.82 2.92
N PRO A 45 0.64 -2.18 2.21
CA PRO A 45 -0.41 -1.44 2.87
C PRO A 45 -1.16 -2.40 3.78
N THR A 46 -1.23 -2.06 5.07
CA THR A 46 -2.10 -2.78 5.99
C THR A 46 -3.52 -2.51 5.54
N LEU A 47 -4.15 -3.52 4.93
CA LEU A 47 -5.45 -3.40 4.31
C LEU A 47 -6.48 -4.25 5.05
N LEU A 48 -7.24 -3.60 5.90
CA LEU A 48 -8.37 -4.20 6.59
C LEU A 48 -9.45 -3.15 6.76
N PHE A 49 -10.68 -3.51 6.38
CA PHE A 49 -11.85 -2.71 6.71
C PHE A 49 -12.97 -3.60 7.21
N ASN A 50 -13.79 -3.03 8.07
CA ASN A 50 -15.04 -3.61 8.53
C ASN A 50 -16.08 -2.49 8.60
N ALA A 51 -17.24 -2.72 7.98
CA ALA A 51 -18.24 -1.69 7.80
C ALA A 51 -19.65 -2.29 7.92
N PHE A 52 -20.48 -1.61 8.70
CA PHE A 52 -21.83 -2.01 9.03
C PHE A 52 -22.83 -0.96 8.57
N LYS A 53 -24.00 -1.46 8.21
CA LYS A 53 -25.17 -0.65 7.97
C LYS A 53 -26.16 -0.91 9.09
N ALA A 54 -26.25 0.02 10.04
CA ALA A 54 -27.21 -0.09 11.14
C ALA A 54 -28.64 0.25 10.70
N ALA A 55 -28.81 1.09 9.66
CA ALA A 55 -30.13 1.46 9.15
C ALA A 55 -30.71 0.37 8.23
N PRO A 56 -31.99 0.01 8.37
CA PRO A 56 -32.61 -0.99 7.51
C PRO A 56 -32.58 -0.54 6.04
N PHE A 57 -32.34 -1.48 5.14
CA PHE A 57 -32.49 -1.24 3.70
C PHE A 57 -33.95 -0.89 3.40
N ARG A 58 -34.24 0.40 3.15
CA ARG A 58 -35.55 0.83 2.68
C ARG A 58 -35.59 0.61 1.17
N GLY A 59 -36.61 -0.12 0.71
CA GLY A 59 -36.73 -0.62 -0.67
C GLY A 59 -36.39 0.44 -1.72
N GLY A 60 -35.40 0.12 -2.53
CA GLY A 60 -34.91 0.90 -3.67
C GLY A 60 -33.87 0.06 -4.39
N ARG A 61 -33.93 0.00 -5.72
CA ARG A 61 -32.88 -0.65 -6.51
C ARG A 61 -31.59 0.13 -6.19
N PHE A 62 -30.50 -0.56 -5.77
CA PHE A 62 -29.12 -0.01 -5.62
C PHE A 62 -28.66 0.62 -4.29
N ASN A 63 -29.30 0.36 -3.15
CA ASN A 63 -29.01 1.11 -1.91
C ASN A 63 -28.03 0.43 -0.90
N ILE A 64 -26.91 -0.12 -1.39
CA ILE A 64 -25.86 -0.69 -0.50
C ILE A 64 -24.87 0.38 -0.01
N GLY A 65 -24.80 1.54 -0.68
CA GLY A 65 -23.66 2.45 -0.57
C GLY A 65 -23.39 3.08 0.79
N HIS A 66 -24.35 3.17 1.70
CA HIS A 66 -24.15 3.92 2.94
C HIS A 66 -23.93 3.01 4.16
N PHE A 67 -22.66 2.85 4.56
CA PHE A 67 -22.22 2.25 5.82
C PHE A 67 -22.01 3.36 6.85
N ASN A 68 -22.81 3.34 7.91
CA ASN A 68 -22.81 4.40 8.92
C ASN A 68 -22.03 4.03 10.20
N ASP A 69 -21.51 2.81 10.27
CA ASP A 69 -20.64 2.35 11.34
C ASP A 69 -19.45 1.62 10.70
N VAL A 70 -18.24 2.11 10.94
CA VAL A 70 -17.01 1.62 10.29
C VAL A 70 -15.92 1.46 11.35
N PRO A 71 -15.92 0.35 12.13
CA PRO A 71 -14.96 0.16 13.21
C PRO A 71 -13.51 0.06 12.74
N THR A 72 -13.28 -0.27 11.47
CA THR A 72 -11.93 -0.40 10.90
C THR A 72 -11.95 0.01 9.44
N ASN A 73 -10.97 0.83 9.02
CA ASN A 73 -10.73 1.20 7.62
C ASN A 73 -9.26 1.62 7.43
N TYR A 74 -8.34 0.68 7.63
CA TYR A 74 -6.90 0.97 7.50
C TYR A 74 -6.55 1.34 6.05
N GLY A 75 -5.81 2.46 5.91
CA GLY A 75 -5.49 3.06 4.62
C GLY A 75 -6.64 3.82 3.96
N SER A 76 -7.83 3.88 4.58
CA SER A 76 -8.98 4.64 4.09
C SER A 76 -9.41 4.30 2.65
N HIS A 77 -9.24 3.03 2.27
CA HIS A 77 -9.51 2.54 0.92
C HIS A 77 -10.98 2.19 0.66
N LEU A 78 -11.79 2.05 1.72
CA LEU A 78 -13.24 1.99 1.62
C LEU A 78 -13.82 3.41 1.77
N ASP A 79 -14.59 3.87 0.79
CA ASP A 79 -15.50 5.00 0.94
C ASP A 79 -16.82 4.50 1.54
N PRO A 80 -17.13 4.83 2.81
CA PRO A 80 -18.31 4.31 3.49
C PRO A 80 -19.61 4.96 3.04
N PHE A 81 -19.55 6.11 2.36
CA PHE A 81 -20.74 6.79 1.85
C PHE A 81 -21.24 6.17 0.53
N SER A 82 -20.32 5.71 -0.30
CA SER A 82 -20.64 5.03 -1.57
C SER A 82 -20.52 3.50 -1.52
N GLY A 83 -19.89 2.96 -0.47
CA GLY A 83 -19.63 1.54 -0.28
C GLY A 83 -18.57 1.00 -1.24
N LYS A 84 -17.80 1.88 -1.87
CA LYS A 84 -16.79 1.54 -2.87
C LYS A 84 -15.46 1.32 -2.21
N PHE A 85 -14.87 0.17 -2.48
CA PHE A 85 -13.49 -0.14 -2.14
C PHE A 85 -12.57 0.15 -3.34
N THR A 86 -11.51 0.94 -3.11
CA THR A 86 -10.47 1.23 -4.11
C THR A 86 -9.17 0.53 -3.73
N ALA A 87 -8.81 -0.50 -4.48
CA ALA A 87 -7.59 -1.26 -4.22
C ALA A 87 -6.33 -0.37 -4.35
N PRO A 88 -5.49 -0.24 -3.30
CA PRO A 88 -4.27 0.58 -3.37
C PRO A 88 -3.18 0.01 -4.28
N GLN A 89 -3.20 -1.31 -4.45
CA GLN A 89 -2.20 -2.03 -5.23
C GLN A 89 -2.84 -3.21 -5.98
N ASN A 90 -2.13 -3.72 -6.99
CA ASN A 90 -2.55 -4.96 -7.65
C ASN A 90 -2.35 -6.13 -6.71
N GLY A 91 -3.34 -7.01 -6.59
CA GLY A 91 -3.26 -8.17 -5.70
C GLY A 91 -4.58 -8.89 -5.56
N PHE A 92 -4.59 -9.88 -4.68
CA PHE A 92 -5.77 -10.62 -4.29
C PHE A 92 -6.37 -10.02 -3.03
N TYR A 93 -7.70 -9.88 -3.05
CA TYR A 93 -8.47 -9.32 -1.95
C TYR A 93 -9.62 -10.27 -1.62
N LEU A 94 -9.85 -10.51 -0.33
CA LEU A 94 -11.03 -11.23 0.15
C LEU A 94 -12.10 -10.21 0.51
N ILE A 95 -13.29 -10.39 -0.06
CA ILE A 95 -14.47 -9.59 0.28
C ILE A 95 -15.52 -10.56 0.82
N SER A 96 -15.98 -10.32 2.05
CA SER A 96 -17.07 -11.06 2.68
C SER A 96 -18.21 -10.10 3.00
N ILE A 97 -19.45 -10.54 2.78
CA ILE A 97 -20.65 -9.75 3.05
C ILE A 97 -21.63 -10.66 3.78
N GLU A 98 -22.08 -10.22 4.95
CA GLU A 98 -23.16 -10.85 5.69
C GLU A 98 -24.39 -9.94 5.67
N ILE A 99 -25.56 -10.51 5.40
CA ILE A 99 -26.83 -9.78 5.43
C ILE A 99 -27.78 -10.47 6.39
N LYS A 100 -28.22 -9.71 7.41
CA LYS A 100 -29.28 -10.11 8.32
C LYS A 100 -30.62 -9.59 7.82
N ALA A 101 -31.47 -10.49 7.35
CA ALA A 101 -32.84 -10.20 6.95
C ALA A 101 -33.79 -10.24 8.16
N THR A 102 -34.65 -9.23 8.32
CA THR A 102 -35.64 -9.17 9.42
C THR A 102 -37.05 -9.61 8.99
N LYS A 103 -37.28 -9.83 7.69
CA LYS A 103 -38.55 -10.32 7.12
C LYS A 103 -38.27 -11.42 6.11
N ASN A 104 -39.23 -12.34 5.98
CA ASN A 104 -39.27 -13.32 4.91
C ASN A 104 -39.34 -12.59 3.57
N GLY A 105 -38.28 -12.70 2.78
CA GLY A 105 -38.12 -12.05 1.49
C GLY A 105 -36.85 -12.55 0.81
N SER A 106 -36.80 -12.42 -0.51
CA SER A 106 -35.60 -12.76 -1.27
C SER A 106 -34.72 -11.53 -1.41
N TYR A 107 -33.45 -11.68 -1.07
CA TYR A 107 -32.44 -10.64 -1.22
C TYR A 107 -31.46 -11.07 -2.31
N ASN A 108 -31.15 -10.17 -3.23
CA ASN A 108 -30.12 -10.40 -4.23
C ASN A 108 -28.96 -9.42 -3.97
N VAL A 109 -27.79 -9.96 -3.65
CA VAL A 109 -26.58 -9.20 -3.36
C VAL A 109 -25.61 -9.44 -4.49
N LYS A 110 -25.05 -8.36 -5.03
CA LYS A 110 -24.05 -8.41 -6.09
C LYS A 110 -22.85 -7.58 -5.69
N CYS A 111 -21.68 -8.20 -5.73
CA CYS A 111 -20.40 -7.49 -5.65
C CYS A 111 -19.95 -7.18 -7.07
N PHE A 112 -19.75 -5.90 -7.38
CA PHE A 112 -19.30 -5.45 -8.69
C PHE A 112 -17.86 -4.97 -8.60
N ARG A 113 -17.07 -5.32 -9.62
CA ARG A 113 -15.76 -4.69 -9.87
C ARG A 113 -15.92 -3.77 -11.06
N THR A 114 -15.74 -2.47 -10.86
CA THR A 114 -15.69 -1.53 -11.98
C THR A 114 -14.36 -1.71 -12.70
N SER A 115 -14.41 -2.24 -13.93
CA SER A 115 -13.32 -2.01 -14.89
C SER A 115 -13.55 -0.64 -15.53
N LYS A 116 -12.53 -0.08 -16.21
CA LYS A 116 -12.61 1.25 -16.85
C LYS A 116 -13.78 1.45 -17.84
N ASN A 117 -14.53 0.40 -18.18
CA ASN A 117 -15.79 0.47 -18.92
C ASN A 117 -16.92 -0.24 -18.14
N PRO A 118 -17.84 0.48 -17.48
CA PRO A 118 -19.01 -0.16 -16.89
C PRO A 118 -19.89 -0.75 -18.00
N PRO A 119 -20.31 -2.03 -17.91
CA PRO A 119 -21.33 -2.55 -18.79
C PRO A 119 -22.65 -1.87 -18.44
N PHE A 120 -23.09 -0.97 -19.31
CA PHE A 120 -24.43 -0.40 -19.44
C PHE A 120 -25.11 0.15 -18.17
N GLY A 121 -25.32 1.47 -18.16
CA GLY A 121 -26.57 2.04 -17.65
C GLY A 121 -26.64 2.41 -16.16
N TYR A 122 -25.55 2.86 -15.55
CA TYR A 122 -25.62 3.58 -14.27
C TYR A 122 -25.18 5.03 -14.49
N ARG A 123 -26.15 5.88 -14.83
CA ARG A 123 -26.12 7.32 -14.56
C ARG A 123 -27.05 7.59 -13.38
#